data_AF-A0A7T5CCR0-F1
#
_entry.id   AF-A0A7T5CCR0-F1
#
_cell.length_a   1.000
_cell.length_b   1.000
_cell.length_c   1.000
_cell.angle_alpha   90.00
_cell.angle_beta   90.00
_cell.angle_gamma   90.00
#
_symmetry.space_group_name_H-M   'P 1'
#
loop_
_entity.id
_entity.type
_entity.pdbx_description
1 polymer ?
#
loop_
_entity_poly.entity_id
_entity_poly.type
_entity_poly.pdbx_seq_one_letter_code
_entity_poly.pdbx_strand_id
1 'polypeptide(L)'
;MAIRRNRLFVVYFFACGRFLFVVWCINIMRRSPPDWPIMFNRRTRQVSYFQVRFPHFLKFWQPVPVDLIVRFWDDAYFRTYKAIQFTGALFREMSEIAILWGDEDNPRRLKDVVRLGDTFNTGDGPCIQIWEHIRRYMEEGGPVLNDGESLRKPTNNNPPLRFPKYLEEAAGGAPLSSEQIEGKGG
;
A
#
# COMPACT_ATOMS: atom_id res chain seq x y z
N MET A 1 -33.98 44.03 5.55
CA MET A 1 -32.67 43.88 4.88
C MET A 1 -31.71 42.88 5.55
N ALA A 2 -31.95 42.44 6.79
CA ALA A 2 -31.03 41.55 7.53
C ALA A 2 -30.98 40.08 7.06
N ILE A 3 -32.08 39.55 6.53
CA ILE A 3 -32.21 38.11 6.17
C ILE A 3 -31.33 37.73 4.96
N ARG A 4 -31.11 38.64 3.99
CA ARG A 4 -30.23 38.41 2.84
C ARG A 4 -28.74 38.30 3.24
N ARG A 5 -28.32 39.02 4.28
CA ARG A 5 -26.93 39.04 4.75
C ARG A 5 -26.52 37.72 5.41
N ASN A 6 -27.44 37.08 6.16
CA ASN A 6 -27.21 35.76 6.74
C ASN A 6 -27.13 34.64 5.70
N ARG A 7 -27.94 34.69 4.63
CA ARG A 7 -27.88 33.68 3.56
C ARG A 7 -26.56 33.73 2.78
N LEU A 8 -26.06 34.93 2.47
CA LEU A 8 -24.74 35.11 1.87
C LEU A 8 -23.62 34.59 2.79
N PHE A 9 -23.67 34.92 4.09
CA PHE A 9 -22.66 34.45 5.05
C PHE A 9 -22.63 32.92 5.17
N VAL A 10 -23.80 32.27 5.21
CA VAL A 10 -23.92 30.82 5.23
C VAL A 10 -23.38 30.18 3.95
N VAL A 11 -23.70 30.74 2.78
CA VAL A 11 -23.18 30.26 1.49
C VAL A 11 -21.65 30.40 1.41
N TYR A 12 -21.09 31.54 1.83
CA TYR A 12 -19.65 31.74 1.88
C TYR A 12 -18.96 30.77 2.87
N PHE A 13 -19.55 30.53 4.04
CA PHE A 13 -19.02 29.58 5.02
C PHE A 13 -18.96 28.15 4.45
N PHE A 14 -20.03 27.69 3.79
CA PHE A 14 -20.04 26.38 3.14
C PHE A 14 -19.09 26.29 1.93
N ALA A 15 -18.97 27.37 1.14
CA ALA A 15 -18.04 27.42 0.02
C ALA A 15 -16.57 27.37 0.50
N CYS A 16 -16.22 28.15 1.53
CA CYS A 16 -14.90 28.12 2.17
C CYS A 16 -14.60 26.74 2.78
N GLY A 17 -15.57 26.13 3.46
CA GLY A 17 -15.41 24.77 4.00
C GLY A 17 -15.13 23.73 2.92
N ARG A 18 -15.88 23.76 1.81
CA ARG A 18 -15.63 22.89 0.64
C ARG A 18 -14.25 23.14 0.03
N PHE A 19 -13.86 24.39 -0.15
CA PHE A 19 -12.56 24.74 -0.70
C PHE A 19 -11.42 24.23 0.18
N LEU A 20 -11.49 24.47 1.49
CA LEU A 20 -10.50 23.98 2.45
C LEU A 20 -10.44 22.44 2.46
N PHE A 21 -11.58 21.77 2.36
CA PHE A 21 -11.64 20.31 2.27
C PHE A 21 -10.98 19.78 0.99
N VAL A 22 -11.23 20.41 -0.17
CA VAL A 22 -10.58 20.03 -1.42
C VAL A 22 -9.07 20.26 -1.37
N VAL A 23 -8.63 21.41 -0.86
CA VAL A 23 -7.20 21.70 -0.64
C VAL A 23 -6.58 20.67 0.29
N TRP A 24 -7.27 20.32 1.38
CA TRP A 24 -6.84 19.28 2.32
C TRP A 24 -6.67 17.92 1.64
N CYS A 25 -7.65 17.47 0.84
CA CYS A 25 -7.58 16.22 0.08
C CYS A 25 -6.41 16.21 -0.92
N ILE A 26 -6.24 17.27 -1.71
CA ILE A 26 -5.14 17.41 -2.67
C ILE A 26 -3.79 17.35 -1.95
N ASN A 27 -3.70 17.99 -0.78
CA ASN A 27 -2.48 18.04 0.00
C ASN A 27 -2.09 16.67 0.58
N ILE A 28 -3.07 15.89 1.03
CA ILE A 28 -2.85 14.49 1.45
C ILE A 28 -2.34 13.67 0.27
N MET A 29 -3.02 13.72 -0.89
CA MET A 29 -2.58 12.96 -2.06
C MET A 29 -1.16 13.32 -2.50
N ARG A 30 -0.81 14.61 -2.47
CA ARG A 30 0.54 15.09 -2.82
C ARG A 30 1.61 14.67 -1.84
N ARG A 31 1.27 14.45 -0.56
CA ARG A 31 2.23 14.06 0.49
C ARG A 31 2.24 12.56 0.79
N SER A 32 1.32 11.81 0.22
CA SER A 32 1.37 10.35 0.28
C SER A 32 2.63 9.84 -0.42
N PRO A 33 3.30 8.83 0.15
CA PRO A 33 4.38 8.13 -0.54
C PRO A 33 3.95 7.63 -1.93
N PRO A 34 4.87 7.53 -2.91
CA PRO A 34 4.56 7.05 -4.26
C PRO A 34 4.00 5.64 -4.23
N ASP A 35 4.68 4.79 -3.45
CA ASP A 35 4.44 3.36 -3.36
C ASP A 35 4.54 2.94 -1.89
N TRP A 36 3.86 1.86 -1.54
CA TRP A 36 3.90 1.26 -0.21
C TRP A 36 4.63 -0.07 -0.31
N PRO A 37 5.97 -0.05 -0.14
CA PRO A 37 6.75 -1.25 -0.33
C PRO A 37 6.47 -2.25 0.79
N ILE A 38 6.47 -3.52 0.41
CA ILE A 38 6.36 -4.66 1.32
C ILE A 38 7.62 -5.48 1.11
N MET A 39 8.31 -5.77 2.21
CA MET A 39 9.53 -6.54 2.19
C MET A 39 9.28 -7.91 2.81
N PHE A 40 9.51 -8.93 1.99
CA PHE A 40 9.51 -10.33 2.40
C PHE A 40 10.94 -10.76 2.67
N ASN A 41 11.22 -11.18 3.90
CA ASN A 41 12.54 -11.69 4.27
C ASN A 41 12.46 -13.19 4.52
N ARG A 42 12.97 -13.97 3.56
CA ARG A 42 13.02 -15.44 3.69
C ARG A 42 13.98 -15.94 4.77
N ARG A 43 15.03 -15.19 5.11
CA ARG A 43 16.05 -15.60 6.11
C ARG A 43 15.48 -15.52 7.53
N THR A 44 14.78 -14.44 7.84
CA THR A 44 14.18 -14.25 9.18
C THR A 44 12.73 -14.70 9.24
N ARG A 45 12.13 -15.11 8.11
CA ARG A 45 10.70 -15.41 7.96
C ARG A 45 9.81 -14.27 8.44
N GLN A 46 10.18 -13.03 8.10
CA GLN A 46 9.44 -11.83 8.48
C GLN A 46 8.91 -11.08 7.26
N VAL A 47 7.74 -10.48 7.43
CA VAL A 47 7.13 -9.54 6.48
C VAL A 47 7.13 -8.17 7.13
N SER A 48 7.78 -7.21 6.47
CA SER A 48 7.86 -5.82 6.91
C SER A 48 7.10 -4.93 5.93
N TYR A 49 6.21 -4.09 6.44
CA TYR A 49 5.41 -3.20 5.62
C TYR A 49 5.09 -1.91 6.35
N PHE A 50 4.62 -0.93 5.59
CA PHE A 50 4.27 0.38 6.07
C PHE A 50 2.75 0.54 6.17
N GLN A 51 2.26 0.92 7.36
CA GLN A 51 0.86 1.24 7.57
C GLN A 51 0.68 2.76 7.67
N VAL A 52 -0.18 3.29 6.81
CA VAL A 52 -0.54 4.71 6.85
C VAL A 52 -1.52 4.96 7.99
N ARG A 53 -1.20 5.93 8.84
CA ARG A 53 -2.16 6.51 9.77
C ARG A 53 -2.77 7.77 9.15
N PHE A 54 -4.08 7.92 9.33
CA PHE A 54 -4.75 9.16 8.92
C PHE A 54 -4.15 10.34 9.69
N PRO A 55 -3.69 11.39 8.99
CA PRO A 55 -3.21 12.58 9.67
C PRO A 55 -4.38 13.23 10.41
N HIS A 56 -4.09 13.85 11.55
CA HIS A 56 -5.08 14.68 12.23
C HIS A 56 -5.52 15.80 11.28
N PHE A 57 -6.81 16.17 11.30
CA PHE A 57 -7.36 17.21 10.42
C PHE A 57 -6.54 18.51 10.48
N LEU A 58 -6.10 18.88 11.69
CA LEU A 58 -5.25 20.05 11.97
C LEU A 58 -3.74 19.81 11.73
N LYS A 59 -3.30 18.70 11.14
CA LYS A 59 -1.87 18.44 10.85
C LYS A 59 -1.65 18.05 9.39
N PHE A 60 -2.56 18.44 8.52
CA PHE A 60 -2.51 18.14 7.09
C PHE A 60 -1.27 18.70 6.37
N TRP A 61 -0.58 19.66 6.99
CA TRP A 61 0.69 20.20 6.51
C TRP A 61 1.89 19.26 6.74
N GLN A 62 1.78 18.28 7.64
CA GLN A 62 2.84 17.32 7.92
C GLN A 62 2.84 16.19 6.88
N PRO A 63 3.98 15.52 6.65
CA PRO A 63 4.00 14.24 5.95
C PRO A 63 3.01 13.28 6.59
N VAL A 64 2.39 12.43 5.77
CA VAL A 64 1.48 11.40 6.28
C VAL A 64 2.25 10.51 7.25
N PRO A 65 1.78 10.34 8.50
CA PRO A 65 2.46 9.47 9.46
C PRO A 65 2.37 8.03 8.99
N VAL A 66 3.52 7.36 8.97
CA VAL A 66 3.64 5.97 8.53
C VAL A 66 4.29 5.18 9.65
N ASP A 67 3.65 4.09 10.05
CA ASP A 67 4.20 3.14 11.01
C ASP A 67 4.82 1.96 10.25
N LEU A 68 6.02 1.54 10.67
CA LEU A 68 6.64 0.32 10.20
C LEU A 68 6.16 -0.85 11.05
N ILE A 69 5.60 -1.85 10.41
CA ILE A 69 5.11 -3.06 11.07
C ILE A 69 5.90 -4.25 10.56
N VAL A 70 6.33 -5.08 11.51
CA VAL A 70 7.03 -6.34 11.25
C VAL A 70 6.18 -7.47 11.84
N ARG A 71 5.92 -8.50 11.02
CA ARG A 71 5.19 -9.70 11.42
C ARG A 71 5.89 -10.95 10.94
N PHE A 72 5.66 -12.06 11.62
CA PHE A 72 6.18 -13.35 11.20
C PHE A 72 5.34 -13.90 10.05
N TRP A 73 6.02 -14.55 9.10
CA TRP A 73 5.40 -15.22 7.97
C TRP A 73 4.57 -16.43 8.39
N ASP A 74 5.01 -17.14 9.42
CA ASP A 74 4.38 -18.40 9.84
C ASP A 74 2.95 -18.22 10.37
N ASP A 75 2.63 -17.02 10.87
CA ASP A 75 1.29 -16.67 11.36
C ASP A 75 0.41 -16.01 10.27
N ALA A 76 0.93 -15.89 9.04
CA ALA A 76 0.27 -15.18 7.97
C ALA A 76 -0.76 -16.07 7.26
N TYR A 77 -1.95 -15.53 7.06
CA TYR A 77 -3.00 -16.14 6.23
C TYR A 77 -3.19 -15.37 4.95
N PHE A 78 -3.34 -16.08 3.84
CA PHE A 78 -3.56 -15.50 2.52
C PHE A 78 -5.02 -15.62 2.12
N ARG A 79 -5.61 -14.52 1.63
CA ARG A 79 -6.96 -14.50 1.10
C ARG A 79 -7.06 -13.65 -0.15
N THR A 80 -7.86 -14.14 -1.09
CA THR A 80 -8.30 -13.38 -2.26
C THR A 80 -9.68 -12.81 -1.97
N TYR A 81 -9.83 -11.52 -2.23
CA TYR A 81 -11.09 -10.79 -2.14
C TYR A 81 -11.56 -10.42 -3.54
N LYS A 82 -12.86 -10.54 -3.75
CA LYS A 82 -13.54 -10.11 -4.96
C LYS A 82 -14.48 -8.97 -4.64
N ALA A 83 -14.39 -7.91 -5.42
CA ALA A 83 -15.28 -6.77 -5.33
C ALA A 83 -15.86 -6.48 -6.72
N ILE A 84 -17.09 -6.00 -6.75
CA ILE A 84 -17.69 -5.46 -7.98
C ILE A 84 -17.61 -3.95 -7.88
N GLN A 85 -16.80 -3.33 -8.72
CA GLN A 85 -16.74 -1.88 -8.83
C GLN A 85 -17.72 -1.40 -9.89
N PHE A 86 -18.57 -0.46 -9.49
CA PHE A 86 -19.49 0.23 -10.39
C PHE A 86 -18.96 1.63 -10.69
N THR A 87 -18.59 1.87 -11.95
CA THR A 87 -18.15 3.20 -12.44
C THR A 87 -19.22 3.84 -13.33
N GLY A 88 -20.46 3.87 -12.84
CA GLY A 88 -21.60 4.58 -13.47
C GLY A 88 -22.18 3.90 -14.71
N ALA A 89 -21.33 3.43 -15.63
CA ALA A 89 -21.73 2.79 -16.89
C ALA A 89 -21.20 1.36 -17.06
N LEU A 90 -20.28 0.93 -16.20
CA LEU A 90 -19.60 -0.35 -16.33
C LEU A 90 -19.49 -1.06 -14.98
N PHE A 91 -19.77 -2.35 -15.00
CA PHE A 91 -19.46 -3.27 -13.91
C PHE A 91 -18.09 -3.88 -14.18
N ARG A 92 -17.19 -3.77 -13.21
CA ARG A 92 -15.89 -4.44 -13.24
C ARG A 92 -15.73 -5.32 -12.03
N GLU A 93 -15.38 -6.58 -12.25
CA GLU A 93 -14.91 -7.45 -11.19
C GLU A 93 -13.45 -7.09 -10.89
N MET A 94 -13.20 -6.84 -9.61
CA MET A 94 -11.91 -6.49 -9.05
C MET A 94 -11.49 -7.61 -8.14
N SER A 95 -10.31 -8.17 -8.37
CA SER A 95 -9.71 -9.18 -7.50
C SER A 95 -8.50 -8.56 -6.78
N GLU A 96 -8.40 -8.81 -5.49
CA GLU A 96 -7.33 -8.32 -4.64
C GLU A 96 -6.82 -9.47 -3.76
N ILE A 97 -5.52 -9.54 -3.53
CA ILE A 97 -4.94 -10.46 -2.56
C ILE A 97 -4.54 -9.69 -1.30
N ALA A 98 -4.80 -10.28 -0.14
CA ALA A 98 -4.36 -9.73 1.13
C ALA A 98 -3.73 -10.80 2.03
N ILE A 99 -2.74 -10.36 2.79
CA ILE A 99 -2.11 -11.07 3.89
C ILE A 99 -2.75 -10.61 5.19
N LEU A 100 -3.07 -11.57 6.05
CA LEU A 100 -3.87 -11.38 7.25
C LEU A 100 -3.13 -12.00 8.44
N TRP A 101 -3.08 -11.28 9.55
CA TRP A 101 -2.58 -11.81 10.82
C TRP A 101 -3.69 -11.81 11.85
N GLY A 102 -3.94 -12.97 12.45
CA GLY A 102 -4.89 -13.12 13.56
C GLY A 102 -4.40 -12.40 14.82
N ASP A 103 -5.34 -12.02 15.67
CA ASP A 103 -5.04 -11.56 17.02
C ASP A 103 -4.93 -12.78 17.95
N GLU A 104 -3.82 -12.90 18.69
CA GLU A 104 -3.55 -14.02 19.61
C GLU A 104 -4.55 -14.02 20.78
N ASP A 105 -4.91 -12.84 21.25
CA ASP A 105 -5.82 -12.68 22.39
C ASP A 105 -7.29 -12.89 22.01
N ASN A 106 -7.64 -12.75 20.72
CA ASN A 106 -9.01 -12.87 20.25
C ASN A 106 -9.11 -13.48 18.84
N PRO A 107 -9.51 -14.76 18.72
CA PRO A 107 -9.55 -15.46 17.43
C PRO A 107 -10.60 -14.91 16.45
N ARG A 108 -11.49 -14.01 16.90
CA ARG A 108 -12.47 -13.34 16.02
C ARG A 108 -11.97 -11.99 15.49
N ARG A 109 -10.80 -11.53 15.93
CA ARG A 109 -10.23 -10.26 15.52
C ARG A 109 -9.02 -10.47 14.65
N LEU A 110 -8.87 -9.54 13.72
CA LEU A 110 -7.69 -9.44 12.89
C LEU A 110 -6.77 -8.40 13.53
N LYS A 111 -5.50 -8.77 13.71
CA LYS A 111 -4.46 -7.87 14.19
C LYS A 111 -4.06 -6.90 13.08
N ASP A 112 -3.73 -7.45 11.91
CA ASP A 112 -3.32 -6.65 10.76
C ASP A 112 -3.77 -7.26 9.42
N VAL A 113 -4.00 -6.38 8.43
CA VAL A 113 -4.25 -6.71 7.03
C VAL A 113 -3.32 -5.91 6.13
N VAL A 114 -2.70 -6.59 5.17
CA VAL A 114 -1.89 -5.95 4.13
C VAL A 114 -2.38 -6.44 2.78
N ARG A 115 -2.77 -5.50 1.92
CA ARG A 115 -3.18 -5.79 0.55
C ARG A 115 -1.95 -5.73 -0.35
N LEU A 116 -1.83 -6.68 -1.28
CA LEU A 116 -0.72 -6.73 -2.22
C LEU A 116 -1.20 -6.32 -3.61
N GLY A 117 -0.36 -5.52 -4.27
CA GLY A 117 -0.56 -5.11 -5.66
C GLY A 117 -1.62 -4.02 -5.85
N ASP A 118 -1.71 -3.55 -7.09
CA ASP A 118 -2.84 -2.75 -7.56
C ASP A 118 -4.03 -3.69 -7.82
N THR A 119 -5.24 -3.25 -7.50
CA THR A 119 -6.46 -4.04 -7.71
C THR A 119 -6.51 -4.61 -9.13
N PHE A 120 -6.57 -5.94 -9.26
CA PHE A 120 -6.51 -6.61 -10.56
C PHE A 120 -7.87 -6.51 -11.24
N ASN A 121 -7.89 -5.87 -12.41
CA ASN A 121 -9.07 -5.75 -13.27
C ASN A 121 -9.29 -7.00 -14.15
N THR A 122 -8.63 -8.12 -13.84
CA THR A 122 -8.47 -9.27 -14.76
C THR A 122 -8.60 -10.62 -14.04
N GLY A 123 -9.60 -10.76 -13.17
CA GLY A 123 -9.93 -12.01 -12.48
C GLY A 123 -8.88 -12.49 -11.48
N ASP A 124 -9.01 -13.75 -11.03
CA ASP A 124 -8.22 -14.32 -9.93
C ASP A 124 -6.80 -14.76 -10.32
N GLY A 125 -6.55 -15.02 -11.60
CA GLY A 125 -5.28 -15.57 -12.09
C GLY A 125 -4.05 -14.80 -11.62
N PRO A 126 -4.00 -13.47 -11.79
CA PRO A 126 -2.89 -12.65 -11.31
C PRO A 126 -2.68 -12.72 -9.79
N CYS A 127 -3.76 -12.79 -9.00
CA CYS A 127 -3.66 -12.93 -7.54
C CYS A 127 -2.96 -14.25 -7.17
N ILE A 128 -3.32 -15.34 -7.85
CA ILE A 128 -2.75 -16.67 -7.65
C ILE A 128 -1.27 -16.70 -8.06
N GLN A 129 -0.91 -16.05 -9.16
CA GLN A 129 0.48 -15.97 -9.62
C GLN A 129 1.37 -15.24 -8.61
N ILE A 130 0.90 -14.10 -8.08
CA ILE A 130 1.62 -13.36 -7.03
C ILE A 130 1.75 -14.20 -5.76
N TRP A 131 0.67 -14.87 -5.36
CA TRP A 131 0.71 -15.78 -4.22
C TRP A 131 1.78 -16.86 -4.40
N GLU A 132 1.74 -17.60 -5.52
CA GLU A 132 2.71 -18.67 -5.78
C GLU A 132 4.14 -18.15 -5.87
N HIS A 133 4.36 -16.97 -6.45
CA HIS A 133 5.68 -16.33 -6.45
C HIS A 133 6.21 -16.10 -5.04
N ILE A 134 5.41 -15.46 -4.18
CA ILE A 134 5.79 -15.15 -2.81
C ILE A 134 5.99 -16.44 -2.00
N ARG A 135 5.07 -17.41 -2.14
CA ARG A 135 5.15 -18.71 -1.45
C ARG A 135 6.44 -19.45 -1.83
N ARG A 136 6.74 -19.55 -3.12
CA ARG A 136 7.99 -20.16 -3.61
C ARG A 136 9.22 -19.43 -3.08
N TYR A 137 9.21 -18.10 -3.09
CA TYR A 137 10.31 -17.29 -2.55
C TYR A 137 10.54 -17.53 -1.04
N MET A 138 9.46 -17.58 -0.25
CA MET A 138 9.50 -17.71 1.21
C MET A 138 9.73 -19.14 1.70
N GLU A 139 9.27 -20.14 0.97
CA GLU A 139 9.24 -21.55 1.42
C GLU A 139 10.16 -22.46 0.62
N GLU A 140 10.29 -22.24 -0.69
CA GLU A 140 10.99 -23.15 -1.62
C GLU A 140 12.32 -22.58 -2.13
N GLY A 141 12.74 -21.41 -1.64
CA GLY A 141 13.96 -20.75 -2.10
C GLY A 141 13.88 -20.20 -3.52
N GLY A 142 12.67 -19.93 -4.01
CA GLY A 142 12.39 -19.35 -5.32
C GLY A 142 13.11 -18.01 -5.58
N PRO A 143 13.11 -17.55 -6.84
CA PRO A 143 13.81 -16.33 -7.24
C PRO A 143 13.15 -15.08 -6.65
N VAL A 144 13.93 -13.99 -6.53
CA VAL A 144 13.45 -12.70 -5.98
C VAL A 144 12.44 -12.04 -6.94
N LEU A 145 12.71 -12.13 -8.24
CA LEU A 145 11.89 -11.63 -9.35
C LEU A 145 11.76 -12.76 -10.38
N ASN A 146 10.65 -12.81 -11.12
CA ASN A 146 10.55 -13.74 -12.23
C ASN A 146 11.45 -13.30 -13.39
N ASP A 147 11.89 -14.26 -14.20
CA ASP A 147 12.70 -13.97 -15.38
C ASP A 147 11.96 -13.01 -16.33
N GLY A 148 12.60 -11.89 -16.67
CA GLY A 148 12.04 -10.85 -17.53
C GLY A 148 11.15 -9.81 -16.82
N GLU A 149 10.93 -9.93 -15.50
CA GLU A 149 10.31 -8.85 -14.72
C GLU A 149 11.30 -7.72 -14.42
N SER A 150 10.79 -6.49 -14.42
CA SER A 150 11.57 -5.28 -14.07
C SER A 150 10.90 -4.55 -12.91
N LEU A 151 11.69 -3.75 -12.19
CA LEU A 151 11.13 -2.92 -11.12
C LEU A 151 10.13 -1.94 -11.70
N ARG A 152 8.97 -1.86 -11.04
CA ARG A 152 7.99 -0.83 -11.34
C ARG A 152 8.61 0.54 -11.12
N LYS A 153 8.39 1.45 -12.08
CA LYS A 153 8.76 2.86 -11.93
C LYS A 153 7.83 3.52 -10.91
N PRO A 154 8.37 4.33 -9.98
CA PRO A 154 7.56 4.98 -8.96
C PRO A 154 6.47 5.83 -9.61
N THR A 155 5.26 5.77 -9.04
CA THR A 155 4.07 6.42 -9.61
C THR A 155 4.16 7.94 -9.57
N ASN A 156 4.98 8.51 -8.68
CA ASN A 156 5.24 9.95 -8.58
C ASN A 156 6.68 10.24 -8.13
N ASN A 157 7.07 11.51 -8.12
CA ASN A 157 8.43 11.96 -7.76
C ASN A 157 8.66 12.11 -6.24
N ASN A 158 7.70 11.70 -5.40
CA ASN A 158 7.91 11.74 -3.95
C ASN A 158 8.99 10.73 -3.55
N PRO A 159 9.75 11.00 -2.48
CA PRO A 159 10.74 10.05 -2.00
C PRO A 159 10.05 8.73 -1.60
N PRO A 160 10.58 7.57 -2.04
CA PRO A 160 10.05 6.28 -1.65
C PRO A 160 10.26 6.05 -0.15
N LEU A 161 9.35 5.29 0.46
CA LEU A 161 9.58 4.79 1.81
C LEU A 161 10.80 3.85 1.80
N ARG A 162 11.66 3.99 2.80
CA ARG A 162 12.87 3.18 2.98
C ARG A 162 12.77 2.40 4.27
N PHE A 163 13.13 1.13 4.21
CA PHE A 163 13.21 0.32 5.40
C PHE A 163 14.45 0.74 6.22
N PRO A 164 14.42 0.59 7.55
CA PRO A 164 15.62 0.74 8.37
C PRO A 164 16.73 -0.20 7.90
N LYS A 165 17.99 0.26 7.96
CA LYS A 165 19.15 -0.50 7.48
C LYS A 165 19.25 -1.91 8.06
N TYR A 166 18.94 -2.09 9.35
CA TYR A 166 19.00 -3.41 9.99
C TYR A 166 18.05 -4.43 9.35
N LEU A 167 16.91 -3.98 8.82
CA LEU A 167 15.97 -4.84 8.11
C LEU A 167 16.46 -5.15 6.68
N GLU A 168 17.02 -4.15 5.99
CA GLU A 168 17.59 -4.32 4.64
C GLU A 168 18.78 -5.29 4.68
N GLU A 169 19.70 -5.11 5.63
CA GLU A 169 20.84 -5.99 5.85
C GLU A 169 20.40 -7.43 6.16
N ALA A 170 19.38 -7.59 7.01
CA ALA A 170 18.80 -8.91 7.29
C ALA A 170 18.17 -9.56 6.05
N ALA A 171 17.65 -8.78 5.11
CA ALA A 171 16.99 -9.27 3.89
C ALA A 171 17.97 -9.60 2.75
N GLY A 172 19.25 -9.27 2.90
CA GLY A 172 20.26 -9.49 1.86
C GLY A 172 21.08 -8.27 1.48
N GLY A 173 20.87 -7.13 2.15
CA GLY A 173 21.62 -5.89 1.92
C GLY A 173 20.86 -4.92 1.03
N ALA A 174 21.61 -4.07 0.32
CA ALA A 174 21.04 -3.03 -0.51
C ALA A 174 20.17 -3.62 -1.65
N PRO A 175 19.09 -2.93 -2.06
CA PRO A 175 18.30 -3.34 -3.21
C PRO A 175 19.17 -3.49 -4.46
N LEU A 176 18.86 -4.50 -5.29
CA LEU A 176 19.50 -4.67 -6.59
C LEU A 176 19.27 -3.42 -7.45
N SER A 177 20.30 -3.01 -8.20
CA SER A 177 20.17 -1.91 -9.17
C SER A 177 19.30 -2.36 -10.35
N SER A 178 18.70 -1.41 -11.07
CA SER A 178 17.95 -1.70 -12.29
C SER A 178 18.80 -2.45 -13.34
N GLU A 179 20.09 -2.15 -13.42
CA GLU A 179 21.03 -2.81 -14.34
C GLU A 179 21.30 -4.27 -13.95
N GLN A 180 21.39 -4.55 -12.64
CA GLN A 180 21.54 -5.92 -12.13
C GLN A 180 20.29 -6.77 -12.39
N ILE A 181 19.11 -6.15 -12.34
CA ILE A 181 17.83 -6.83 -12.57
C ILE A 181 17.59 -7.06 -14.07
N GLU A 182 17.93 -6.09 -14.92
CA GLU A 182 17.79 -6.20 -16.38
C GLU A 182 18.89 -7.05 -17.04
N GLY A 183 19.85 -7.56 -16.26
CA GLY A 183 20.97 -8.36 -16.78
C GLY A 183 21.92 -7.59 -17.69
N LYS A 184 21.93 -6.25 -17.63
CA LYS A 184 22.78 -5.37 -18.47
C LYS A 184 24.15 -5.06 -17.86
N GLY A 185 24.47 -5.68 -16.73
CA GLY A 185 25.71 -5.45 -15.97
C GLY A 185 26.74 -6.57 -16.08
N GLY A 186 26.88 -7.21 -17.26
CA GLY A 186 27.87 -8.26 -17.52
C GLY A 186 28.08 -8.50 -19.00
#